data_AF-A0A2J6IW73-F1
#
_entry.id   AF-A0A2J6IW73-F1
#
_cell.length_a   1.000
_cell.length_b   1.000
_cell.length_c   1.000
_cell.angle_alpha   90.00
_cell.angle_beta   90.00
_cell.angle_gamma   90.00
#
_symmetry.space_group_name_H-M   'P 1'
#
loop_
_entity.id
_entity.type
_entity.pdbx_description
1 polymer ?
#
loop_
_entity_poly.entity_id
_entity_poly.type
_entity_poly.pdbx_seq_one_letter_code
_entity_poly.pdbx_strand_id
1 'polypeptide(L)'
;TGKLRSFQQQWQKNLQILQNTKDTSKLPKFPDIPVNISPTGVGFKVKTPVHIADLCLIYLDLKDGQPPICTMSEVVWRSDEEAKGRCMAGFQFLSILESDQKRILKLVKAPPKKEEE
;
A
#
# COMPACT_ATOMS: atom_id res chain seq x y z
N THR A 1 1.70 -25.24 -0.15
CA THR A 1 1.17 -23.85 -0.05
C THR A 1 2.23 -22.94 0.58
N GLY A 2 3.10 -22.31 -0.23
CA GLY A 2 4.29 -21.58 0.26
C GLY A 2 4.26 -20.05 0.14
N LYS A 3 3.52 -19.49 -0.84
CA LYS A 3 3.55 -18.05 -1.16
C LYS A 3 2.98 -17.16 -0.04
N LEU A 4 1.79 -17.46 0.48
CA LEU A 4 1.17 -16.65 1.55
C LEU A 4 2.06 -16.56 2.81
N ARG A 5 2.60 -17.70 3.24
CA ARG A 5 3.51 -17.76 4.40
C ARG A 5 4.77 -16.92 4.18
N SER A 6 5.36 -16.97 2.98
CA SER A 6 6.52 -16.13 2.66
C SER A 6 6.20 -14.64 2.66
N PHE A 7 5.03 -14.24 2.16
CA PHE A 7 4.59 -12.84 2.20
C PHE A 7 4.33 -12.37 3.62
N GLN A 8 3.73 -13.21 4.46
CA GLN A 8 3.50 -12.90 5.87
C GLN A 8 4.82 -12.72 6.63
N GLN A 9 5.81 -13.59 6.39
CA GLN A 9 7.15 -13.44 6.98
C GLN A 9 7.85 -12.17 6.49
N GLN A 10 7.74 -11.84 5.21
CA GLN A 10 8.29 -10.60 4.66
C GLN A 10 7.60 -9.38 5.26
N TRP A 11 6.28 -9.39 5.39
CA TRP A 11 5.52 -8.32 6.02
C TRP A 11 5.98 -8.09 7.47
N GLN A 12 6.06 -9.16 8.28
CA GLN A 12 6.54 -9.09 9.66
C GLN A 12 7.97 -8.53 9.76
N LYS A 13 8.88 -8.98 8.88
CA LYS A 13 10.25 -8.46 8.84
C LYS A 13 10.29 -6.97 8.51
N ASN A 14 9.50 -6.52 7.55
CA ASN A 14 9.46 -5.11 7.17
C ASN A 14 8.83 -4.23 8.25
N LEU A 15 7.82 -4.73 8.97
CA LEU A 15 7.30 -4.04 10.14
C LEU A 15 8.36 -3.81 11.22
N GLN A 16 9.17 -4.83 11.52
CA GLN A 16 10.27 -4.68 12.49
C GLN A 16 11.28 -3.63 12.05
N ILE A 17 11.60 -3.58 10.75
CA ILE A 17 12.51 -2.56 10.20
C ILE A 17 11.89 -1.17 10.38
N LEU A 18 10.64 -0.97 9.95
CA LEU A 18 9.96 0.33 10.01
C LEU A 18 9.74 0.83 11.45
N GLN A 19 9.48 -0.08 12.40
CA GLN A 19 9.27 0.26 13.80
C GLN A 19 10.59 0.56 14.53
N ASN A 20 11.64 -0.24 14.29
CA ASN A 20 12.91 -0.10 15.00
C ASN A 20 13.81 0.96 14.36
N THR A 21 13.63 1.21 13.06
CA THR A 21 14.47 2.10 12.28
C THR A 21 13.60 3.18 11.66
N LYS A 22 13.65 4.39 12.23
CA LYS A 22 13.06 5.59 11.59
C LYS A 22 13.81 6.01 10.31
N ASP A 23 14.95 5.38 10.03
CA ASP A 23 15.71 5.58 8.80
C ASP A 23 15.03 4.85 7.62
N THR A 24 14.17 5.60 6.93
CA THR A 24 13.47 5.18 5.72
C THR A 24 14.37 5.24 4.48
N SER A 25 15.64 5.68 4.59
CA SER A 25 16.56 5.78 3.45
C SER A 25 16.88 4.42 2.82
N LYS A 26 16.66 3.33 3.56
CA LYS A 26 16.82 1.94 3.10
C LYS A 26 15.62 1.41 2.33
N LEU A 27 14.50 2.13 2.32
CA LEU A 27 13.36 1.75 1.50
C LEU A 27 13.63 2.11 0.03
N PRO A 28 13.09 1.32 -0.92
CA PRO A 28 13.08 1.73 -2.31
C PRO A 28 12.44 3.11 -2.46
N LYS A 29 12.96 3.92 -3.39
CA LYS A 29 12.27 5.15 -3.78
C LYS A 29 10.99 4.77 -4.52
N PHE A 30 9.85 5.13 -3.96
CA PHE A 30 8.56 4.96 -4.60
C PHE A 30 8.19 6.25 -5.33
N PRO A 31 7.62 6.17 -6.55
CA PRO A 31 7.07 7.35 -7.20
C PRO A 31 5.84 7.82 -6.43
N ASP A 32 5.71 9.13 -6.23
CA ASP A 32 4.45 9.71 -5.78
C ASP A 32 3.42 9.56 -6.90
N ILE A 33 2.34 8.85 -6.61
CA ILE A 33 1.25 8.62 -7.56
C ILE A 33 -0.09 8.90 -6.88
N PRO A 34 -1.10 9.39 -7.62
CA PRO A 34 -2.45 9.48 -7.11
C PRO A 34 -2.99 8.09 -6.78
N VAL A 35 -3.59 7.95 -5.60
CA VAL A 35 -4.23 6.71 -5.14
C VAL A 35 -5.61 7.01 -4.57
N ASN A 36 -6.53 6.07 -4.72
CA ASN A 36 -7.77 6.05 -3.95
C ASN A 36 -7.56 5.14 -2.74
N ILE A 37 -7.80 5.62 -1.52
CA ILE A 37 -7.50 4.88 -0.28
C ILE A 37 -8.75 4.75 0.60
N SER A 38 -8.91 3.59 1.22
CA SER A 38 -9.92 3.30 2.23
C SER A 38 -9.28 2.61 3.44
N PRO A 39 -10.00 2.45 4.57
CA PRO A 39 -9.50 1.69 5.71
C PRO A 39 -9.23 0.20 5.43
N THR A 40 -9.70 -0.34 4.31
CA THR A 40 -9.61 -1.77 3.96
C THR A 40 -8.77 -2.03 2.72
N GLY A 41 -8.36 -1.01 1.98
CA GLY A 41 -7.62 -1.19 0.74
C GLY A 41 -7.18 0.10 0.09
N VAL A 42 -6.54 -0.06 -1.07
CA VAL A 42 -6.06 1.05 -1.90
C VAL A 42 -6.22 0.67 -3.37
N GLY A 43 -6.50 1.65 -4.23
CA GLY A 43 -6.61 1.48 -5.68
C GLY A 43 -5.73 2.49 -6.41
N PHE A 44 -4.94 2.01 -7.36
CA PHE A 44 -4.06 2.86 -8.17
C PHE A 44 -3.63 2.18 -9.47
N LYS A 45 -3.07 2.97 -10.40
CA LYS A 45 -2.57 2.46 -11.68
C LYS A 45 -1.24 1.73 -11.51
N VAL A 46 -1.19 0.48 -11.92
CA VAL A 46 0.02 -0.36 -11.89
C VAL A 46 0.46 -0.79 -13.27
N LYS A 47 1.74 -1.18 -13.41
CA LYS A 47 2.24 -1.80 -14.64
C LYS A 47 1.72 -3.23 -14.76
N THR A 48 1.35 -3.63 -15.95
CA THR A 48 1.00 -5.02 -16.25
C THR A 48 2.27 -5.87 -16.42
N PRO A 49 2.23 -7.19 -16.17
CA PRO A 49 1.05 -7.97 -15.75
C PRO A 49 0.77 -7.88 -14.24
N VAL A 50 -0.52 -7.90 -13.89
CA VAL A 50 -1.04 -8.04 -12.51
C VAL A 50 -2.30 -8.89 -12.56
N HIS A 51 -2.49 -9.86 -11.69
CA HIS A 51 -3.65 -10.76 -11.73
C HIS A 51 -4.43 -10.69 -10.44
N ILE A 52 -5.74 -10.96 -10.52
CA ILE A 52 -6.56 -11.20 -9.33
C ILE A 52 -5.89 -12.31 -8.50
N ALA A 53 -5.90 -12.14 -7.19
CA ALA A 53 -5.23 -12.99 -6.21
C ALA A 53 -3.69 -12.91 -6.17
N ASP A 54 -3.07 -12.00 -6.93
CA ASP A 54 -1.66 -11.71 -6.72
C ASP A 54 -1.45 -11.07 -5.33
N LEU A 55 -0.54 -11.66 -4.56
CA LEU A 55 -0.11 -11.14 -3.27
C LEU A 55 1.04 -10.15 -3.44
N CYS A 56 0.98 -9.03 -2.73
CA CYS A 56 2.01 -8.01 -2.75
C CYS A 56 2.20 -7.36 -1.37
N LEU A 57 3.33 -6.66 -1.22
CA LEU A 57 3.52 -5.70 -0.15
C LEU A 57 3.30 -4.30 -0.71
N ILE A 58 2.51 -3.50 -0.01
CA ILE A 58 2.28 -2.10 -0.35
C ILE A 58 2.85 -1.22 0.76
N TYR A 59 3.65 -0.25 0.36
CA TYR A 59 4.17 0.79 1.24
C TYR A 59 3.39 2.08 0.98
N LEU A 60 2.75 2.63 2.01
CA LEU A 60 1.95 3.85 1.93
C LEU A 60 2.57 4.92 2.84
N ASP A 61 3.13 5.96 2.24
CA ASP A 61 3.52 7.17 2.95
C ASP A 61 2.32 8.11 3.03
N LEU A 62 1.78 8.31 4.24
CA LEU A 62 0.63 9.20 4.47
C LEU A 62 1.03 10.68 4.58
N LYS A 63 2.32 11.02 4.42
CA LYS A 63 2.88 12.37 4.61
C LYS A 63 2.51 12.97 5.97
N ASP A 64 2.39 12.13 6.99
CA ASP A 64 2.05 12.49 8.38
C ASP A 64 3.28 12.63 9.29
N GLY A 65 4.49 12.61 8.69
CA GLY A 65 5.76 12.66 9.42
C GLY A 65 6.13 11.35 10.13
N GLN A 66 5.34 10.30 9.96
CA GLN A 66 5.62 8.97 10.50
C GLN A 66 6.19 8.05 9.41
N PRO A 67 6.81 6.91 9.78
CA PRO A 67 7.23 5.92 8.81
C PRO A 67 6.06 5.45 7.90
N PRO A 68 6.35 5.05 6.65
CA PRO A 68 5.36 4.47 5.76
C PRO A 68 4.68 3.26 6.39
N ILE A 69 3.39 3.11 6.12
CA ILE A 69 2.63 1.90 6.45
C ILE A 69 3.06 0.79 5.51
N CYS A 70 3.32 -0.41 6.05
CA CYS A 70 3.53 -1.61 5.23
C CYS A 70 2.33 -2.55 5.40
N THR A 71 1.64 -2.85 4.30
CA THR A 71 0.54 -3.81 4.27
C THR A 71 0.90 -5.03 3.44
N MET A 72 0.42 -6.19 3.84
CA MET A 72 0.28 -7.33 2.93
C MET A 72 -1.09 -7.23 2.26
N SER A 73 -1.11 -7.27 0.94
CA SER A 73 -2.33 -7.02 0.16
C SER A 73 -2.52 -8.02 -0.95
N GLU A 74 -3.77 -8.17 -1.37
CA GLU A 74 -4.18 -8.99 -2.50
C GLU A 74 -4.88 -8.14 -3.55
N VAL A 75 -4.60 -8.42 -4.82
CA VAL A 75 -5.34 -7.82 -5.93
C VAL A 75 -6.74 -8.44 -5.98
N VAL A 76 -7.78 -7.64 -5.72
CA VAL A 76 -9.18 -8.11 -5.72
C VAL A 76 -9.99 -7.63 -6.92
N TRP A 77 -9.47 -6.64 -7.64
CA TRP A 77 -10.07 -6.11 -8.85
C TRP A 77 -9.00 -5.50 -9.75
N ARG A 78 -9.20 -5.55 -11.07
CA ARG A 78 -8.42 -4.77 -12.04
C ARG A 78 -9.28 -4.39 -13.23
N SER A 79 -8.95 -3.26 -13.86
CA SER A 79 -9.46 -2.91 -15.18
C SER A 79 -8.72 -3.67 -16.28
N ASP A 80 -9.25 -3.56 -17.49
CA ASP A 80 -8.50 -3.86 -18.70
C ASP A 80 -7.23 -3.01 -18.80
N GLU A 81 -6.28 -3.49 -19.59
CA GLU A 81 -5.05 -2.76 -19.88
C GLU A 81 -5.36 -1.49 -20.68
N GLU A 82 -4.91 -0.35 -20.17
CA GLU A 82 -4.91 0.92 -20.86
C GLU A 82 -3.69 1.03 -21.80
N ALA A 83 -3.66 2.06 -22.65
CA ALA A 83 -2.48 2.40 -23.42
C ALA A 83 -1.24 2.54 -22.51
N LYS A 84 -0.09 2.03 -22.97
CA LYS A 84 1.22 2.03 -22.28
C LYS A 84 1.42 0.95 -21.19
N GLY A 85 0.71 -0.17 -21.24
CA GLY A 85 1.04 -1.33 -20.38
C GLY A 85 0.72 -1.12 -18.90
N ARG A 86 -0.38 -0.43 -18.61
CA ARG A 86 -0.85 -0.17 -17.24
C ARG A 86 -2.34 -0.45 -17.13
N CYS A 87 -2.79 -0.81 -15.94
CA CYS A 87 -4.21 -0.90 -15.63
C CYS A 87 -4.47 -0.31 -14.24
N MET A 88 -5.72 0.07 -13.98
CA MET A 88 -6.15 0.32 -12.61
C MET A 88 -6.28 -1.03 -11.88
N ALA A 89 -5.78 -1.10 -10.65
CA ALA A 89 -5.95 -2.27 -9.79
C ALA A 89 -6.40 -1.84 -8.39
N GLY A 90 -7.26 -2.65 -7.79
CA GLY A 90 -7.72 -2.54 -6.42
C GLY A 90 -7.08 -3.61 -5.54
N PHE A 91 -6.53 -3.18 -4.41
CA PHE A 91 -5.80 -4.01 -3.47
C PHE A 91 -6.53 -4.04 -2.13
N GLN A 92 -6.86 -5.23 -1.64
CA GLN A 92 -7.41 -5.42 -0.31
C GLN A 92 -6.28 -5.69 0.69
N PHE A 93 -6.31 -5.02 1.84
CA PHE A 93 -5.37 -5.29 2.92
C PHE A 93 -5.71 -6.62 3.59
N LEU A 94 -4.79 -7.59 3.50
CA LEU A 94 -4.86 -8.87 4.20
C LEU A 94 -4.20 -8.79 5.58
N SER A 95 -3.15 -7.98 5.71
CA SER A 95 -2.48 -7.76 6.99
C SER A 95 -1.96 -6.33 7.07
N ILE A 96 -2.33 -5.66 8.15
CA ILE A 96 -1.96 -4.28 8.50
C ILE A 96 -1.98 -4.16 10.02
N LEU A 97 -1.12 -3.32 10.60
CA LEU A 97 -1.18 -3.03 12.03
C LEU A 97 -2.45 -2.24 12.35
N GLU A 98 -3.07 -2.53 13.50
CA GLU A 98 -4.26 -1.81 13.96
C GLU A 98 -3.98 -0.29 14.11
N SER A 99 -2.77 0.07 14.56
CA SER A 99 -2.32 1.46 14.64
C SER A 99 -2.27 2.14 13.27
N ASP A 100 -1.84 1.43 12.24
CA ASP A 100 -1.75 1.95 10.87
C ASP A 100 -3.13 2.05 10.23
N GLN A 101 -4.02 1.08 10.49
CA GLN A 101 -5.41 1.16 10.05
C GLN A 101 -6.13 2.38 10.68
N LYS A 102 -5.86 2.67 11.97
CA LYS A 102 -6.37 3.88 12.64
C LYS A 102 -5.82 5.16 11.99
N ARG A 103 -4.54 5.19 11.57
CA ARG A 103 -3.95 6.32 10.84
C ARG A 103 -4.67 6.56 9.51
N ILE A 104 -4.89 5.50 8.72
CA ILE A 104 -5.65 5.59 7.46
C ILE A 104 -7.08 6.08 7.71
N LEU A 105 -7.77 5.53 8.71
CA LEU A 105 -9.13 5.94 9.05
C LEU A 105 -9.21 7.43 9.42
N LYS A 106 -8.21 7.95 10.14
CA LYS A 106 -8.12 9.38 10.48
C LYS A 106 -7.91 10.22 9.23
N LEU A 107 -7.08 9.77 8.29
CA LEU A 107 -6.86 10.46 7.01
C LEU A 107 -8.15 10.51 6.17
N VAL A 108 -8.82 9.38 5.99
CA VAL A 108 -10.05 9.26 5.17
C VAL A 108 -11.21 10.07 5.76
N LYS A 109 -11.28 10.21 7.09
CA LYS A 109 -12.30 11.03 7.76
C LYS A 109 -11.97 12.52 7.79
N ALA A 110 -10.72 12.91 7.54
CA ALA A 110 -10.36 14.31 7.51
C ALA A 110 -10.99 14.98 6.29
N PRO A 111 -11.44 16.24 6.40
CA PRO A 111 -11.84 16.99 5.22
C PRO A 111 -10.65 17.06 4.24
N PRO A 112 -10.91 17.02 2.92
CA PRO A 112 -9.84 17.09 1.93
C PRO A 112 -9.00 18.35 2.22
N LYS A 113 -7.70 18.15 2.45
CA LYS A 113 -6.77 19.28 2.51
C LYS A 113 -6.80 19.91 1.12
N LYS A 114 -7.07 21.22 1.05
CA LYS A 114 -6.84 21.97 -0.20
C LYS A 114 -5.37 21.81 -0.54
N GLU A 115 -5.07 21.26 -1.70
CA GLU A 115 -3.73 21.34 -2.27
C GLU A 115 -3.47 22.82 -2.56
N GLU A 116 -2.47 23.41 -1.92
CA GLU A 116 -1.96 24.72 -2.31
C GLU A 116 -1.15 24.51 -3.59
N GLU A 117 -1.63 25.08 -4.70
CA GLU A 117 -0.97 25.10 -6.00
C GLU A 117 0.31 25.93 -6.01
#